data_AF-M6WDL3-F1
#
_entry.id   AF-M6WDL3-F1
#
_cell.length_a   1.000
_cell.length_b   1.000
_cell.length_c   1.000
_cell.angle_alpha   90.00
_cell.angle_beta   90.00
_cell.angle_gamma   90.00
#
_symmetry.space_group_name_H-M   'P 1'
#
loop_
_entity.id
_entity.type
_entity.pdbx_description
1 polymer ?
#
loop_
_entity_poly.entity_id
_entity_poly.type
_entity_poly.pdbx_seq_one_letter_code
_entity_poly.pdbx_strand_id
1 'polypeptide(L)'
;MKKNPFTTIGWKQIRNVSYFLLVFLLIWNCNLPNENDNFNRENEKRVLFQYLLLSPTDPVESCAASLQAAQTCLNKTPDLPTPLSEAAIITLFSNGNTSLGTYQDFCTVLLNSSTFSKFTNRAKTCVMNCNRSYWLNKDSAGTCGESGLSQISGLSTGTFSCTKTCVSISGE
;
A
#
# COMPACT_ATOMS: atom_id res chain seq x y z
N MET A 1 -44.84 -25.27 -68.46
CA MET A 1 -44.61 -25.38 -67.00
C MET A 1 -43.71 -24.24 -66.56
N LYS A 2 -44.21 -23.23 -65.84
CA LYS A 2 -43.39 -22.11 -65.31
C LYS A 2 -43.75 -21.91 -63.83
N LYS A 3 -42.71 -21.96 -62.99
CA LYS A 3 -42.74 -22.07 -61.53
C LYS A 3 -43.26 -20.78 -60.87
N ASN A 4 -44.10 -20.94 -59.84
CA ASN A 4 -44.62 -19.86 -59.00
C ASN A 4 -43.49 -19.15 -58.23
N PRO A 5 -43.50 -17.80 -58.13
CA PRO A 5 -42.41 -17.01 -57.55
C PRO A 5 -42.44 -16.89 -56.02
N PHE A 6 -43.35 -17.59 -55.32
CA PHE A 6 -43.61 -17.36 -53.90
C PHE A 6 -42.77 -18.21 -52.93
N THR A 7 -41.88 -19.09 -53.39
CA THR A 7 -41.15 -20.01 -52.49
C THR A 7 -39.74 -19.56 -52.09
N THR A 8 -39.20 -18.48 -52.66
CA THR A 8 -37.81 -18.06 -52.41
C THR A 8 -37.63 -16.90 -51.43
N ILE A 9 -38.70 -16.18 -51.07
CA ILE A 9 -38.62 -15.01 -50.19
C ILE A 9 -38.72 -15.38 -48.70
N GLY A 10 -39.48 -16.43 -48.36
CA GLY A 10 -39.71 -16.83 -46.95
C GLY A 10 -38.48 -17.37 -46.22
N TRP A 11 -37.55 -18.04 -46.93
CA TRP A 11 -36.46 -18.76 -46.26
C TRP A 11 -35.30 -17.86 -45.82
N LYS A 12 -35.04 -16.75 -46.54
CA LYS A 12 -34.02 -15.75 -46.16
C LYS A 12 -34.45 -14.92 -44.95
N GLN A 13 -35.74 -14.59 -44.84
CA GLN A 13 -36.27 -13.82 -43.71
C GLN A 13 -36.28 -14.65 -42.42
N ILE A 14 -36.70 -15.91 -42.47
CA ILE A 14 -36.74 -16.78 -41.27
C ILE A 14 -35.32 -17.03 -40.74
N ARG A 15 -34.33 -17.23 -41.62
CA ARG A 15 -32.93 -17.45 -41.21
C ARG A 15 -32.31 -16.23 -40.49
N ASN A 16 -32.65 -15.02 -40.93
CA ASN A 16 -32.18 -13.80 -40.27
C ASN A 16 -32.86 -13.58 -38.91
N VAL A 17 -34.15 -13.89 -38.78
CA VAL A 17 -34.87 -13.77 -37.51
C VAL A 17 -34.34 -14.75 -36.46
N SER A 18 -34.03 -16.00 -36.85
CA SER A 18 -33.41 -16.97 -35.96
C SER A 18 -32.02 -16.53 -35.47
N TYR A 19 -31.23 -15.88 -36.33
CA TYR A 19 -29.91 -15.37 -35.96
C TYR A 19 -30.01 -14.17 -34.99
N PHE A 20 -30.94 -13.26 -35.25
CA PHE A 20 -31.21 -12.14 -34.35
C PHE A 20 -31.72 -12.61 -32.98
N LEU A 21 -32.60 -13.61 -32.93
CA LEU A 21 -33.07 -14.20 -31.66
C LEU A 21 -31.97 -14.90 -30.88
N LEU A 22 -31.06 -15.62 -31.55
CA LEU A 22 -29.90 -16.23 -30.91
C LEU A 22 -28.94 -15.18 -30.34
N VAL A 23 -28.68 -14.10 -31.07
CA VAL A 23 -27.84 -13.00 -30.59
C VAL A 23 -28.51 -12.28 -29.41
N PHE A 24 -29.82 -12.06 -29.46
CA PHE A 24 -30.56 -11.45 -28.34
C PHE A 24 -30.57 -12.35 -27.09
N LEU A 25 -30.74 -13.67 -27.26
CA LEU A 25 -30.65 -14.64 -26.16
C LEU A 25 -29.23 -14.73 -25.57
N LEU A 26 -28.19 -14.58 -26.39
CA LEU A 26 -26.80 -14.49 -25.92
C LEU A 26 -26.53 -13.19 -25.17
N ILE A 27 -27.04 -12.05 -25.63
CA ILE A 27 -26.90 -10.76 -24.95
C ILE A 27 -27.68 -10.74 -23.62
N TRP A 28 -28.88 -11.34 -23.58
CA TRP A 28 -29.69 -11.40 -22.37
C TRP A 28 -29.09 -12.32 -21.30
N ASN A 29 -28.43 -13.41 -21.70
CA ASN A 29 -27.72 -14.32 -20.78
C ASN A 29 -26.37 -13.77 -20.26
N CYS A 30 -25.89 -12.63 -20.77
CA CYS A 30 -24.67 -11.98 -20.27
C CYS A 30 -24.91 -11.07 -19.04
N ASN A 31 -26.14 -10.95 -18.54
CA ASN A 31 -26.47 -10.26 -17.29
C ASN A 31 -26.56 -11.24 -16.10
N LEU A 32 -25.65 -12.21 -16.03
CA LEU A 32 -25.46 -12.98 -14.80
C LEU A 32 -24.81 -12.06 -13.75
N PRO A 33 -25.34 -11.98 -12.51
CA PRO A 33 -24.63 -11.35 -11.41
C PRO A 33 -23.31 -12.11 -11.26
N ASN A 34 -22.21 -11.38 -11.38
CA ASN A 34 -20.87 -11.94 -11.32
C ASN A 34 -20.65 -12.53 -9.92
N GLU A 35 -20.78 -13.86 -9.76
CA GLU A 35 -20.58 -14.56 -8.47
C GLU A 35 -19.17 -14.33 -7.89
N ASN A 36 -18.24 -13.81 -8.69
CA ASN A 36 -16.91 -13.40 -8.26
C ASN A 36 -16.89 -12.21 -7.27
N ASP A 37 -17.95 -11.41 -7.19
CA ASP A 37 -18.00 -10.28 -6.27
C ASP A 37 -18.22 -10.72 -4.82
N ASN A 38 -18.75 -11.92 -4.57
CA ASN A 38 -18.99 -12.38 -3.21
C ASN A 38 -17.68 -12.82 -2.51
N PHE A 39 -16.76 -13.46 -3.25
CA PHE A 39 -15.41 -13.76 -2.74
C PHE A 39 -14.63 -12.47 -2.47
N ASN A 40 -14.76 -11.48 -3.36
CA ASN A 40 -14.11 -10.18 -3.19
C ASN A 40 -14.70 -9.41 -2.00
N ARG A 41 -16.03 -9.43 -1.82
CA ARG A 41 -16.72 -8.74 -0.71
C ARG A 41 -16.46 -9.39 0.65
N GLU A 42 -16.32 -10.72 0.73
CA GLU A 42 -15.93 -11.40 1.97
C GLU A 42 -14.47 -11.15 2.33
N ASN A 43 -13.57 -11.11 1.34
CA ASN A 43 -12.18 -10.70 1.54
C ASN A 43 -12.09 -9.22 1.91
N GLU A 44 -12.84 -8.33 1.27
CA GLU A 44 -12.94 -6.92 1.65
C GLU A 44 -13.46 -6.77 3.07
N LYS A 45 -14.48 -7.54 3.48
CA LYS A 45 -14.96 -7.55 4.87
C LYS A 45 -13.90 -8.06 5.83
N ARG A 46 -13.17 -9.14 5.50
CA ARG A 46 -12.06 -9.64 6.35
C ARG A 46 -10.92 -8.64 6.44
N VAL A 47 -10.58 -7.97 5.34
CA VAL A 47 -9.59 -6.89 5.28
C VAL A 47 -10.08 -5.71 6.11
N LEU A 48 -11.35 -5.29 5.99
CA LEU A 48 -11.96 -4.24 6.79
C LEU A 48 -11.98 -4.60 8.28
N PHE A 49 -12.33 -5.84 8.64
CA PHE A 49 -12.33 -6.31 10.02
C PHE A 49 -10.92 -6.39 10.59
N GLN A 50 -9.92 -6.85 9.84
CA GLN A 50 -8.51 -6.71 10.23
C GLN A 50 -8.13 -5.22 10.36
N TYR A 51 -8.64 -4.36 9.48
CA TYR A 51 -8.49 -2.91 9.56
C TYR A 51 -9.12 -2.31 10.83
N LEU A 52 -10.21 -2.87 11.34
CA LEU A 52 -10.90 -2.43 12.55
C LEU A 52 -10.32 -3.05 13.83
N LEU A 53 -9.66 -4.20 13.72
CA LEU A 53 -9.04 -4.94 14.83
C LEU A 53 -7.58 -4.55 15.06
N LEU A 54 -6.93 -3.88 14.09
CA LEU A 54 -5.67 -3.20 14.32
C LEU A 54 -5.92 -2.05 15.30
N SER A 55 -5.42 -2.20 16.53
CA SER A 55 -5.44 -1.13 17.54
C SER A 55 -5.07 0.20 16.88
N PRO A 56 -5.85 1.28 17.09
CA PRO A 56 -5.49 2.60 16.56
C PRO A 56 -4.12 2.95 17.13
N THR A 57 -3.08 2.72 16.33
CA THR A 57 -1.70 2.88 16.79
C THR A 57 -1.40 4.35 16.64
N ASP A 58 -0.93 4.98 17.72
CA ASP A 58 -0.50 6.36 17.69
C ASP A 58 0.61 6.50 16.62
N PRO A 59 0.46 7.41 15.63
CA PRO A 59 1.47 7.60 14.62
C PRO A 59 2.82 8.03 15.22
N VAL A 60 2.81 8.73 16.36
CA VAL A 60 4.04 9.14 17.06
C VAL A 60 4.75 7.93 17.66
N GLU A 61 4.02 7.03 18.33
CA GLU A 61 4.56 5.78 18.85
C GLU A 61 5.13 4.90 17.73
N SER A 62 4.41 4.81 16.60
CA SER A 62 4.85 4.04 15.43
C SER A 62 6.12 4.61 14.82
N CYS A 63 6.24 5.94 14.77
CA CYS A 63 7.44 6.63 14.35
C CYS A 63 8.63 6.35 15.30
N ALA A 64 8.41 6.48 16.61
CA ALA A 64 9.45 6.23 17.61
C ALA A 64 9.95 4.77 17.52
N ALA A 65 9.04 3.82 17.35
CA ALA A 65 9.41 2.42 17.19
C ALA A 65 10.16 2.13 15.87
N SER A 66 9.85 2.87 14.79
CA SER A 66 10.65 2.82 13.56
C SER A 66 12.08 3.34 13.80
N LEU A 67 12.25 4.41 14.58
CA LEU A 67 13.57 4.97 14.90
C LEU A 67 14.38 4.03 15.81
N GLN A 68 13.74 3.35 16.76
CA GLN A 68 14.37 2.33 17.59
C GLN A 68 14.85 1.13 16.75
N ALA A 69 14.05 0.69 15.77
CA ALA A 69 14.47 -0.36 14.83
C ALA A 69 15.65 0.10 13.97
N ALA A 70 15.61 1.35 13.49
CA ALA A 70 16.72 1.95 12.76
C ALA A 70 17.99 2.01 13.63
N GLN A 71 17.90 2.48 14.87
CA GLN A 71 19.01 2.53 15.82
C GLN A 71 19.63 1.17 16.04
N THR A 72 18.80 0.14 16.25
CA THR A 72 19.25 -1.25 16.44
C THR A 72 20.06 -1.73 15.24
N CYS A 73 19.60 -1.45 14.02
CA CYS A 73 20.27 -1.83 12.80
C CYS A 73 21.56 -1.00 12.57
N LEU A 74 21.47 0.33 12.69
CA LEU A 74 22.59 1.25 12.46
C LEU A 74 23.72 1.07 13.49
N ASN A 75 23.42 0.58 14.69
CA ASN A 75 24.43 0.19 15.68
C ASN A 75 25.32 -0.98 15.25
N LYS A 76 24.98 -1.68 14.16
CA LYS A 76 25.79 -2.78 13.60
C LYS A 76 26.68 -2.32 12.45
N THR A 77 26.58 -1.05 12.05
CA THR A 77 27.32 -0.51 10.90
C THR A 77 28.75 -0.14 11.29
N PRO A 78 29.72 -0.27 10.37
CA PRO A 78 31.12 0.05 10.65
C PRO A 78 31.46 1.54 10.47
N ASP A 79 30.63 2.29 9.75
CA ASP A 79 30.88 3.68 9.32
C ASP A 79 30.18 4.74 10.19
N LEU A 80 29.48 4.33 11.25
CA LEU A 80 28.85 5.23 12.21
C LEU A 80 29.47 5.06 13.62
N PRO A 81 29.51 6.12 14.44
CA PRO A 81 29.97 6.02 15.81
C PRO A 81 29.00 5.16 16.63
N THR A 82 29.46 4.03 17.15
CA THR A 82 28.64 3.07 17.90
C THR A 82 29.06 3.02 19.39
N PRO A 83 28.10 2.94 20.33
CA PRO A 83 26.65 2.95 20.13
C PRO A 83 26.11 4.35 19.81
N LEU A 84 25.15 4.42 18.90
CA LEU A 84 24.41 5.62 18.55
C LEU A 84 23.41 5.94 19.66
N SER A 85 23.47 7.17 20.17
CA SER A 85 22.44 7.71 21.07
C SER A 85 21.16 8.06 20.31
N GLU A 86 20.07 8.25 21.04
CA GLU A 86 18.79 8.73 20.50
C GLU A 86 18.96 10.05 19.73
N ALA A 87 19.64 11.02 20.33
CA ALA A 87 19.97 12.30 19.71
C ALA A 87 20.82 12.16 18.43
N ALA A 88 21.77 11.21 18.41
CA ALA A 88 22.58 10.95 17.21
C ALA A 88 21.73 10.41 16.05
N ILE A 89 20.82 9.47 16.34
CA ILE A 89 19.86 8.94 15.35
C ILE A 89 18.96 10.07 14.83
N ILE A 90 18.40 10.89 15.72
CA ILE A 90 17.54 12.00 15.32
C ILE A 90 18.31 12.97 14.42
N THR A 91 19.54 13.31 14.77
CA THR A 91 20.39 14.21 13.97
C THR A 91 20.60 13.65 12.56
N LEU A 92 20.81 12.34 12.42
CA LEU A 92 20.93 11.67 11.11
C LEU A 92 19.64 11.78 10.27
N PHE A 93 18.47 11.53 10.88
CA PHE A 93 17.18 11.55 10.17
C PHE A 93 16.58 12.94 9.97
N SER A 94 17.02 13.93 10.74
CA SER A 94 16.53 15.32 10.69
C SER A 94 17.41 16.24 9.84
N ASN A 95 18.34 15.67 9.08
CA ASN A 95 19.28 16.41 8.25
C ASN A 95 20.16 17.38 9.07
N GLY A 96 20.59 16.95 10.27
CA GLY A 96 21.48 17.70 11.15
C GLY A 96 20.78 18.57 12.21
N ASN A 97 19.47 18.44 12.41
CA ASN A 97 18.78 19.25 13.43
C ASN A 97 19.05 18.71 14.85
N THR A 98 19.86 19.46 15.60
CA THR A 98 20.26 19.14 16.98
C THR A 98 19.30 19.68 18.04
N SER A 99 18.25 20.42 17.67
CA SER A 99 17.28 20.96 18.63
C SER A 99 16.27 19.92 19.13
N LEU A 100 16.31 18.69 18.60
CA LEU A 100 15.40 17.60 18.90
C LEU A 100 16.16 16.52 19.68
N GLY A 101 15.82 16.36 20.96
CA GLY A 101 16.55 15.48 21.88
C GLY A 101 15.96 14.07 22.00
N THR A 102 14.68 13.90 21.67
CA THR A 102 13.95 12.63 21.84
C THR A 102 13.20 12.22 20.57
N TYR A 103 12.98 10.92 20.40
CA TYR A 103 12.19 10.35 19.32
C TYR A 103 10.77 10.92 19.35
N GLN A 104 10.21 11.13 20.55
CA GLN A 104 8.89 11.73 20.72
C GLN A 104 8.83 13.13 20.08
N ASP A 105 9.80 13.99 20.37
CA ASP A 105 9.84 15.36 19.84
C ASP A 105 10.03 15.36 18.32
N PHE A 106 10.99 14.56 17.83
CA PHE A 106 11.25 14.43 16.40
C PHE A 106 10.02 13.91 15.64
N CYS A 107 9.39 12.85 16.15
CA CYS A 107 8.22 12.26 15.52
C CYS A 107 7.03 13.22 15.56
N THR A 108 6.83 13.95 16.65
CA THR A 108 5.79 14.99 16.74
C THR A 108 5.99 16.08 15.69
N VAL A 109 7.23 16.57 15.51
CA VAL A 109 7.53 17.57 14.47
C VAL A 109 7.37 16.99 13.06
N LEU A 110 7.91 15.81 12.80
CA LEU A 110 7.85 15.14 11.51
C LEU A 110 6.39 14.92 11.07
N LEU A 111 5.56 14.38 11.96
CA LEU A 111 4.17 14.01 11.66
C LEU A 111 3.22 15.21 11.56
N ASN A 112 3.65 16.39 12.01
CA ASN A 112 2.95 17.67 11.85
C ASN A 112 3.54 18.54 10.73
N SER A 113 4.60 18.08 10.04
CA SER A 113 5.16 18.77 8.88
C SER A 113 4.15 18.90 7.74
N SER A 114 4.38 19.84 6.82
CA SER A 114 3.52 20.03 5.65
C SER A 114 3.36 18.77 4.78
N THR A 115 4.35 17.88 4.79
CA THR A 115 4.30 16.60 4.07
C THR A 115 3.28 15.65 4.68
N PHE A 116 3.23 15.57 6.01
CA PHE A 116 2.38 14.62 6.73
C PHE A 116 1.06 15.22 7.20
N SER A 117 0.94 16.54 7.30
CA SER A 117 -0.26 17.22 7.83
C SER A 117 -1.53 16.91 7.02
N LYS A 118 -1.38 16.63 5.72
CA LYS A 118 -2.49 16.23 4.84
C LYS A 118 -2.93 14.77 4.98
N PHE A 119 -2.19 13.95 5.73
CA PHE A 119 -2.51 12.54 5.88
C PHE A 119 -3.25 12.26 7.19
N THR A 120 -4.18 11.31 7.15
CA THR A 120 -4.84 10.81 8.37
C THR A 120 -3.81 10.15 9.30
N ASN A 121 -4.11 10.10 10.61
CA ASN A 121 -3.27 9.39 11.58
C ASN A 121 -3.03 7.94 11.17
N ARG A 122 -4.01 7.32 10.51
CA ARG A 122 -3.89 5.97 9.97
C ARG A 122 -2.85 5.86 8.86
N ALA A 123 -2.86 6.77 7.89
CA ALA A 123 -1.83 6.84 6.86
C ALA A 123 -0.45 7.04 7.49
N LYS A 124 -0.33 8.00 8.40
CA LYS A 124 0.91 8.30 9.14
C LYS A 124 1.46 7.03 9.82
N THR A 125 0.64 6.35 10.61
CA THR A 125 0.98 5.08 11.26
C THR A 125 1.43 4.02 10.26
N CYS A 126 0.70 3.86 9.15
CA CYS A 126 1.05 2.90 8.10
C CYS A 126 2.44 3.19 7.50
N VAL A 127 2.74 4.45 7.17
CA VAL A 127 4.05 4.85 6.64
C VAL A 127 5.17 4.58 7.64
N MET A 128 4.96 4.89 8.92
CA MET A 128 5.96 4.62 9.96
C MET A 128 6.20 3.11 10.13
N ASN A 129 5.16 2.29 10.00
CA ASN A 129 5.29 0.83 10.01
C ASN A 129 6.01 0.28 8.76
N CYS A 130 5.87 0.92 7.59
CA CYS A 130 6.69 0.60 6.42
C CYS A 130 8.18 0.82 6.72
N ASN A 131 8.51 1.98 7.32
CA ASN A 131 9.89 2.32 7.71
C ASN A 131 10.42 1.34 8.75
N ARG A 132 9.64 1.01 9.77
CA ARG A 132 10.01 0.00 10.77
C ARG A 132 10.30 -1.35 10.13
N SER A 133 9.44 -1.79 9.22
CA SER A 133 9.58 -3.08 8.53
C SER A 133 10.84 -3.14 7.68
N TYR A 134 11.21 -2.02 7.03
CA TYR A 134 12.48 -1.93 6.31
C TYR A 134 13.67 -2.26 7.22
N TRP A 135 13.75 -1.64 8.41
CA TRP A 135 14.85 -1.86 9.35
C TRP A 135 14.85 -3.27 9.93
N LEU A 136 13.68 -3.80 10.27
CA LEU A 136 13.56 -5.19 10.75
C LEU A 136 13.94 -6.22 9.68
N ASN A 137 13.61 -5.94 8.41
CA ASN A 137 14.00 -6.80 7.29
C ASN A 137 15.52 -6.76 7.05
N LYS A 138 16.13 -5.57 7.14
CA LYS A 138 17.59 -5.44 7.09
C LYS A 138 18.27 -6.24 8.20
N ASP A 139 17.72 -6.17 9.41
CA ASP A 139 18.26 -6.86 10.58
C ASP A 139 18.14 -8.39 10.48
N SER A 140 16.94 -8.87 10.18
CA SER A 140 16.67 -10.31 9.97
C SER A 140 17.44 -10.90 8.78
N ALA A 141 17.70 -10.11 7.73
CA ALA A 141 18.54 -10.52 6.61
C ALA A 141 20.05 -10.47 6.92
N GLY A 142 20.45 -9.97 8.10
CA GLY A 142 21.86 -9.84 8.48
C GLY A 142 22.62 -8.75 7.71
N THR A 143 21.90 -7.83 7.07
CA THR A 143 22.48 -6.78 6.20
C THR A 143 22.69 -5.44 6.90
N CYS A 144 22.40 -5.35 8.19
CA CYS A 144 22.66 -4.14 8.99
C CYS A 144 24.14 -3.78 9.11
N GLY A 145 25.06 -4.72 8.86
CA GLY A 145 26.51 -4.47 8.87
C GLY A 145 27.05 -3.76 7.61
N GLU A 146 26.20 -3.48 6.62
CA GLU A 146 26.55 -2.64 5.46
C GLU A 146 26.72 -1.17 5.88
N SER A 147 27.15 -0.29 4.96
CA SER A 147 27.27 1.15 5.25
C SER A 147 25.94 1.75 5.75
N GLY A 148 25.98 2.41 6.90
CA GLY A 148 24.82 3.07 7.51
C GLY A 148 24.25 4.18 6.62
N LEU A 149 25.10 4.98 5.97
CA LEU A 149 24.65 6.03 5.04
C LEU A 149 23.94 5.44 3.80
N SER A 150 24.44 4.32 3.28
CA SER A 150 23.78 3.58 2.19
C SER A 150 22.40 3.06 2.62
N GLN A 151 22.29 2.53 3.84
CA GLN A 151 21.01 2.05 4.37
C GLN A 151 20.01 3.20 4.60
N ILE A 152 20.45 4.34 5.15
CA ILE A 152 19.61 5.52 5.34
C ILE A 152 19.10 6.05 4.00
N SER A 153 19.98 6.20 3.01
CA SER A 153 19.58 6.66 1.66
C SER A 153 18.69 5.65 0.93
N GLY A 154 18.89 4.35 1.17
CA GLY A 154 18.09 3.27 0.61
C GLY A 154 16.67 3.17 1.20
N LEU A 155 16.41 3.79 2.36
CA LEU A 155 15.12 3.73 3.04
C LEU A 155 13.97 4.19 2.14
N SER A 156 14.10 5.35 1.48
CA SER A 156 13.01 5.92 0.65
C SER A 156 12.64 4.99 -0.50
N THR A 157 13.64 4.35 -1.12
CA THR A 157 13.43 3.38 -2.19
C THR A 157 12.82 2.09 -1.65
N GLY A 158 13.36 1.59 -0.53
CA GLY A 158 12.90 0.36 0.12
C GLY A 158 11.46 0.44 0.63
N THR A 159 10.98 1.63 1.00
CA THR A 159 9.62 1.83 1.52
C THR A 159 8.67 2.47 0.53
N PHE A 160 9.12 2.83 -0.68
CA PHE A 160 8.32 3.57 -1.67
C PHE A 160 6.97 2.91 -1.98
N SER A 161 6.99 1.61 -2.33
CA SER A 161 5.76 0.88 -2.70
C SER A 161 4.77 0.76 -1.52
N CYS A 162 5.29 0.51 -0.32
CA CYS A 162 4.50 0.42 0.91
C CYS A 162 3.89 1.78 1.25
N THR A 163 4.68 2.85 1.22
CA THR A 163 4.26 4.23 1.47
C THR A 163 3.18 4.67 0.48
N LYS A 164 3.36 4.37 -0.81
CA LYS A 164 2.37 4.66 -1.85
C LYS A 164 1.02 4.01 -1.55
N THR A 165 1.04 2.75 -1.12
CA THR A 165 -0.17 2.01 -0.72
C THR A 165 -0.83 2.62 0.52
N CYS A 166 -0.03 3.00 1.53
CA CYS A 166 -0.54 3.64 2.75
C CYS A 166 -1.29 4.94 2.45
N VAL A 167 -0.74 5.79 1.58
CA VAL A 167 -1.35 7.08 1.25
C VAL A 167 -2.54 6.92 0.29
N SER A 168 -2.54 5.92 -0.60
CA SER A 168 -3.66 5.71 -1.53
C SER A 168 -4.93 5.17 -0.85
N ILE A 169 -4.78 4.39 0.22
CA ILE A 169 -5.91 3.78 0.94
C ILE A 169 -6.57 4.77 1.91
N SER A 170 -5.85 5.81 2.31
CA SER A 170 -6.24 6.62 3.47
C SER A 170 -7.11 7.83 3.17
N GLY A 171 -7.41 8.10 1.89
CA GLY A 171 -8.08 9.33 1.45
C GLY A 171 -7.18 10.56 1.67
N GLU A 172 -7.02 11.40 0.64
CA GLU A 172 -6.62 12.79 0.87
C GLU A 172 -7.80 13.58 1.46
#